data_AF-A0A445IXK9-F1
#
_entry.id   AF-A0A445IXK9-F1
#
_cell.length_a   1.000
_cell.length_b   1.000
_cell.length_c   1.000
_cell.angle_alpha   90.00
_cell.angle_beta   90.00
_cell.angle_gamma   90.00
#
_symmetry.space_group_name_H-M   'P 1'
#
loop_
_entity.id
_entity.type
_entity.pdbx_description
1 polymer ?
#
loop_
_entity_poly.entity_id
_entity_poly.type
_entity_poly.pdbx_seq_one_letter_code
_entity_poly.pdbx_strand_id
1 'polypeptide(L)'
;MQKFTAKIVSLMKENRLFQSQGGPIILSQIENEYGPVEWEIGAPGKAYTKWAAQMAVGLDTGVPWVMCKQEDAPDPVIDTCNGFYCENFKPNKNTKPKMWTENWTGWYTDFGGAVPRRPAEDLAFSVARFIQNGGSFVNYYMYHGGTNFGRTSGGLFIATSYDYDAPLDEYGLENEPKYEHLRALHKAIKQSEPALVATDPKVQSLGYNLEAHVFSAPGACAAFIANYDTKSYAKAKFGNGQYDLPPWSISILPDCKTVVYNTAKVGYGWLKKMTPVNSAFAWQSYNEEPASSSQADSIAAYALWEQVNVTRDSSDYLWYMTDVNVNANEGFLKNGQSPLLTVMSAGHVLHVFINGQLAGTVWGGLGNPKLTFSDNVKLRAGNNKLSLLSVAVGLPNVGVHFETWNAGVLGPVTLKGLNEGTRDLSRQKWSYKVGLKGESLSLHTESGSSSVEWIQGSLVAKKQPLTWYKTTFSAPAGNDPLALDLGSMGKGEVWVNGRSIGRHWPGYIAHGSCNACNYAGYYTDTKCRTNCGQPSQRWYHVPRSWLSSGGNSLVVFEEWGGDPNGIALVKRT
;
A
#
# COMPACT_ATOMS: atom_id res chain seq x y z
N MET A 1 -14.47 -13.79 13.06
CA MET A 1 -14.14 -12.64 13.93
C MET A 1 -13.94 -13.04 15.41
N GLN A 2 -14.99 -13.27 16.21
CA GLN A 2 -14.88 -13.50 17.67
C GLN A 2 -13.78 -14.49 18.10
N LYS A 3 -13.70 -15.67 17.46
CA LYS A 3 -12.67 -16.68 17.79
C LYS A 3 -11.25 -16.14 17.68
N PHE A 4 -10.96 -15.34 16.65
CA PHE A 4 -9.64 -14.76 16.44
C PHE A 4 -9.37 -13.63 17.45
N THR A 5 -10.33 -12.73 17.65
CA THR A 5 -10.21 -11.66 18.65
C THR A 5 -9.96 -12.23 20.05
N ALA A 6 -10.73 -13.24 20.46
CA ALA A 6 -10.55 -13.91 21.74
C ALA A 6 -9.18 -14.62 21.85
N LYS A 7 -8.70 -15.25 20.77
CA LYS A 7 -7.35 -15.85 20.72
C LYS A 7 -6.28 -14.80 20.96
N ILE A 8 -6.33 -13.65 20.27
CA ILE A 8 -5.34 -12.58 20.42
C ILE A 8 -5.39 -12.00 21.83
N VAL A 9 -6.57 -11.68 22.36
CA VAL A 9 -6.71 -11.16 23.73
C VAL A 9 -6.18 -12.17 24.76
N SER A 10 -6.48 -13.47 24.60
CA SER A 10 -5.98 -14.51 25.50
C SER A 10 -4.44 -14.57 25.46
N LEU A 11 -3.85 -14.56 24.27
CA LEU A 11 -2.40 -14.54 24.10
C LEU A 11 -1.76 -13.30 24.76
N MET A 12 -2.36 -12.11 24.61
CA MET A 12 -1.86 -10.89 25.25
C MET A 12 -1.97 -10.97 26.77
N LYS A 13 -3.05 -11.56 27.30
CA LYS A 13 -3.26 -11.77 28.74
C LYS A 13 -2.27 -12.76 29.34
N GLU A 14 -2.04 -13.89 28.67
CA GLU A 14 -1.10 -14.94 29.06
C GLU A 14 0.34 -14.38 29.18
N ASN A 15 0.69 -13.44 28.31
CA ASN A 15 1.99 -12.77 28.31
C ASN A 15 2.01 -11.45 29.12
N ARG A 16 0.95 -11.15 29.88
CA ARG A 16 0.82 -9.95 30.73
C ARG A 16 1.08 -8.63 29.99
N LEU A 17 0.59 -8.53 28.75
CA LEU A 17 0.88 -7.39 27.89
C LEU A 17 -0.11 -6.22 28.07
N PHE A 18 -1.26 -6.41 28.71
CA PHE A 18 -2.16 -5.31 29.06
C PHE A 18 -1.61 -4.48 30.23
N GLN A 19 -1.82 -3.17 30.19
CA GLN A 19 -1.36 -2.26 31.25
C GLN A 19 -1.97 -2.59 32.62
N SER A 20 -3.21 -3.09 32.63
CA SER A 20 -3.86 -3.67 33.81
C SER A 20 -3.09 -4.82 34.47
N GLN A 21 -2.18 -5.47 33.72
CA GLN A 21 -1.29 -6.54 34.17
C GLN A 21 0.19 -6.09 34.28
N GLY A 22 0.47 -4.79 34.12
CA GLY A 22 1.82 -4.23 34.11
C GLY A 22 2.51 -4.18 32.73
N GLY A 23 1.80 -4.53 31.66
CA GLY A 23 2.31 -4.51 30.29
C GLY A 23 2.14 -3.17 29.55
N PRO A 24 2.56 -3.10 28.27
CA PRO A 24 2.54 -1.84 27.50
C PRO A 24 1.21 -1.50 26.81
N ILE A 25 0.26 -2.43 26.68
CA ILE A 25 -0.99 -2.20 25.92
C ILE A 25 -1.96 -1.37 26.76
N ILE A 26 -2.19 -0.12 26.36
CA ILE A 26 -3.07 0.84 27.04
C ILE A 26 -4.46 0.97 26.38
N LEU A 27 -4.64 0.44 25.18
CA LEU A 27 -5.84 0.59 24.36
C LEU A 27 -5.95 -0.59 23.38
N SER A 28 -7.17 -0.94 22.98
CA SER A 28 -7.43 -1.90 21.89
C SER A 28 -8.52 -1.38 20.97
N GLN A 29 -8.44 -1.69 19.67
CA GLN A 29 -9.47 -1.33 18.70
C GLN A 29 -10.21 -2.60 18.24
N ILE A 30 -11.54 -2.52 18.18
CA ILE A 30 -12.36 -3.51 17.49
C ILE A 30 -12.92 -2.89 16.22
N GLU A 31 -12.92 -3.66 15.13
CA GLU A 31 -13.23 -3.15 13.80
C GLU A 31 -12.31 -2.02 13.30
N ASN A 32 -12.51 -1.56 12.07
CA ASN A 32 -11.81 -0.40 11.52
C ASN A 32 -12.69 0.38 10.52
N GLU A 33 -12.96 1.66 10.82
CA GLU A 33 -13.77 2.57 9.99
C GLU A 33 -15.12 1.98 9.53
N TYR A 34 -15.82 1.27 10.43
CA TYR A 34 -17.05 0.59 10.07
C TYR A 34 -18.26 1.53 9.94
N GLY A 35 -18.27 2.71 10.57
CA GLY A 35 -19.42 3.63 10.55
C GLY A 35 -19.95 3.97 9.14
N PRO A 36 -19.10 4.33 8.16
CA PRO A 36 -19.53 4.51 6.77
C PRO A 36 -20.16 3.25 6.15
N VAL A 37 -19.63 2.07 6.45
CA VAL A 37 -20.16 0.78 5.97
C VAL A 37 -21.49 0.46 6.64
N GLU A 38 -21.60 0.67 7.94
CA GLU A 38 -22.83 0.54 8.70
C GLU A 38 -23.94 1.42 8.14
N TRP A 39 -23.63 2.68 7.84
CA TRP A 39 -24.59 3.62 7.27
C TRP A 39 -25.20 3.08 5.98
N GLU A 40 -24.38 2.49 5.11
CA GLU A 40 -24.82 1.93 3.83
C GLU A 40 -25.60 0.60 4.00
N ILE A 41 -25.17 -0.28 4.92
CA ILE A 41 -25.81 -1.58 5.15
C ILE A 41 -27.10 -1.45 5.99
N GLY A 42 -27.23 -0.41 6.80
CA GLY A 42 -28.44 -0.10 7.58
C GLY A 42 -28.59 -0.96 8.84
N ALA A 43 -29.81 -1.48 9.06
CA ALA A 43 -30.17 -2.16 10.32
C ALA A 43 -29.28 -3.38 10.69
N PRO A 44 -28.86 -4.24 9.73
CA PRO A 44 -27.89 -5.29 10.03
C PRO A 44 -26.53 -4.76 10.50
N GLY A 45 -26.07 -3.64 9.91
CA GLY A 45 -24.85 -2.96 10.34
C GLY A 45 -24.94 -2.49 11.79
N LYS A 46 -26.05 -1.84 12.16
CA LYS A 46 -26.34 -1.42 13.56
C LYS A 46 -26.34 -2.58 14.54
N ALA A 47 -26.92 -3.72 14.15
CA ALA A 47 -26.91 -4.92 14.98
C ALA A 47 -25.48 -5.47 15.15
N TYR A 48 -24.70 -5.48 14.08
CA TYR A 48 -23.30 -5.90 14.10
C TYR A 48 -22.42 -4.96 14.94
N THR A 49 -22.53 -3.65 14.80
CA THR A 49 -21.77 -2.66 15.60
C THR A 49 -21.97 -2.89 17.10
N LYS A 50 -23.24 -3.08 17.52
CA LYS A 50 -23.56 -3.41 18.92
C LYS A 50 -22.93 -4.74 19.35
N TRP A 51 -23.06 -5.78 18.53
CA TRP A 51 -22.49 -7.10 18.82
C TRP A 51 -20.96 -7.07 18.93
N ALA A 52 -20.27 -6.39 18.00
CA ALA A 52 -18.81 -6.33 17.95
C ALA A 52 -18.25 -5.60 19.17
N ALA A 53 -18.85 -4.46 19.53
CA ALA A 53 -18.49 -3.71 20.73
C ALA A 53 -18.74 -4.53 22.00
N GLN A 54 -19.92 -5.14 22.16
CA GLN A 54 -20.25 -5.98 23.33
C GLN A 54 -19.31 -7.18 23.45
N MET A 55 -19.00 -7.85 22.33
CA MET A 55 -18.07 -8.98 22.29
C MET A 55 -16.67 -8.55 22.74
N ALA A 56 -16.15 -7.43 22.22
CA ALA A 56 -14.82 -6.94 22.56
C ALA A 56 -14.71 -6.52 24.04
N VAL A 57 -15.67 -5.76 24.55
CA VAL A 57 -15.71 -5.36 25.97
C VAL A 57 -15.83 -6.58 26.87
N GLY A 58 -16.62 -7.59 26.49
CA GLY A 58 -16.76 -8.84 27.24
C GLY A 58 -15.49 -9.70 27.33
N LEU A 59 -14.44 -9.40 26.55
CA LEU A 59 -13.13 -10.06 26.67
C LEU A 59 -12.30 -9.54 27.86
N ASP A 60 -12.77 -8.49 28.54
CA ASP A 60 -12.24 -7.99 29.82
C ASP A 60 -10.72 -7.75 29.82
N THR A 61 -10.23 -6.93 28.88
CA THR A 61 -8.81 -6.59 28.74
C THR A 61 -8.27 -5.75 29.91
N GLY A 62 -9.16 -5.14 30.70
CA GLY A 62 -8.81 -4.20 31.77
C GLY A 62 -8.31 -2.83 31.28
N VAL A 63 -8.34 -2.58 29.96
CA VAL A 63 -8.00 -1.29 29.33
C VAL A 63 -9.10 -0.87 28.34
N PRO A 64 -9.22 0.42 27.98
CA PRO A 64 -10.30 0.88 27.11
C PRO A 64 -10.28 0.28 25.70
N TRP A 65 -11.48 0.16 25.11
CA TRP A 65 -11.69 -0.17 23.71
C TRP A 65 -12.05 1.08 22.90
N VAL A 66 -11.56 1.15 21.66
CA VAL A 66 -11.92 2.18 20.67
C VAL A 66 -12.54 1.58 19.40
N MET A 67 -13.26 2.43 18.67
CA MET A 67 -13.67 2.23 17.28
C MET A 67 -13.42 3.53 16.51
N CYS A 68 -12.68 3.47 15.39
CA CYS A 68 -12.43 4.66 14.56
C CYS A 68 -13.56 4.88 13.56
N LYS A 69 -13.89 6.16 13.28
CA LYS A 69 -15.03 6.60 12.45
C LYS A 69 -16.34 5.88 12.78
N GLN A 70 -16.68 5.81 14.06
CA GLN A 70 -17.87 5.11 14.55
C GLN A 70 -18.69 6.01 15.48
N GLU A 71 -19.44 6.95 14.90
CA GLU A 71 -20.17 7.99 15.67
C GLU A 71 -21.16 7.42 16.70
N ASP A 72 -21.71 6.22 16.46
CA ASP A 72 -22.67 5.57 17.35
C ASP A 72 -22.07 4.43 18.21
N ALA A 73 -20.73 4.42 18.39
CA ALA A 73 -20.05 3.43 19.24
C ALA A 73 -20.68 3.36 20.66
N PRO A 74 -21.20 2.19 21.08
CA PRO A 74 -21.89 2.06 22.36
C PRO A 74 -20.91 2.14 23.54
N ASP A 75 -21.39 2.62 24.68
CA ASP A 75 -20.57 2.62 25.90
C ASP A 75 -20.16 1.20 26.31
N PRO A 76 -18.95 1.01 26.86
CA PRO A 76 -17.95 2.03 27.20
C PRO A 76 -16.94 2.36 26.08
N VAL A 77 -17.17 1.93 24.84
CA VAL A 77 -16.23 2.10 23.72
C VAL A 77 -16.08 3.57 23.33
N ILE A 78 -14.86 4.02 23.08
CA ILE A 78 -14.55 5.39 22.67
C ILE A 78 -14.51 5.45 21.14
N ASP A 79 -15.34 6.32 20.55
CA ASP A 79 -15.25 6.63 19.12
C ASP A 79 -14.08 7.60 18.85
N THR A 80 -13.40 7.40 17.73
CA THR A 80 -12.16 8.12 17.42
C THR A 80 -12.13 8.60 15.96
N CYS A 81 -11.24 9.55 15.67
CA CYS A 81 -11.13 10.17 14.35
C CYS A 81 -9.91 9.68 13.57
N ASN A 82 -10.08 9.60 12.25
CA ASN A 82 -9.03 9.34 11.25
C ASN A 82 -9.09 10.43 10.19
N GLY A 83 -7.94 10.90 9.72
CA GLY A 83 -7.89 11.94 8.70
C GLY A 83 -6.56 12.67 8.61
N PHE A 84 -6.49 13.65 7.70
CA PHE A 84 -5.42 14.65 7.70
C PHE A 84 -5.59 15.68 8.82
N TYR A 85 -6.83 15.95 9.24
CA TYR A 85 -7.18 16.87 10.31
C TYR A 85 -8.39 16.34 11.09
N CYS A 86 -8.33 16.41 12.41
CA CYS A 86 -9.40 15.99 13.33
C CYS A 86 -9.68 17.03 14.42
N GLU A 87 -9.26 18.29 14.23
CA GLU A 87 -9.39 19.36 15.22
C GLU A 87 -10.83 19.65 15.61
N ASN A 88 -11.81 19.36 14.73
CA ASN A 88 -13.23 19.57 14.99
C ASN A 88 -13.97 18.31 15.45
N PHE A 89 -13.30 17.16 15.45
CA PHE A 89 -13.88 15.91 15.96
C PHE A 89 -14.30 16.09 17.42
N LYS A 90 -15.45 15.54 17.77
CA LYS A 90 -15.94 15.41 19.14
C LYS A 90 -16.40 13.96 19.32
N PRO A 91 -15.97 13.27 20.40
CA PRO A 91 -16.48 11.94 20.67
C PRO A 91 -17.98 12.01 20.94
N ASN A 92 -18.66 10.88 20.79
CA ASN A 92 -20.12 10.81 20.87
C ASN A 92 -20.71 11.09 22.26
N LYS A 93 -19.85 11.22 23.29
CA LYS A 93 -20.19 11.66 24.64
C LYS A 93 -19.12 12.57 25.22
N ASN A 94 -19.54 13.61 25.94
CA ASN A 94 -18.65 14.55 26.63
C ASN A 94 -17.78 13.92 27.73
N THR A 95 -18.12 12.71 28.18
CA THR A 95 -17.33 11.95 29.17
C THR A 95 -16.21 11.13 28.55
N LYS A 96 -16.09 11.09 27.21
CA LYS A 96 -15.05 10.36 26.48
C LYS A 96 -13.94 11.32 26.05
N PRO A 97 -12.66 10.88 26.05
CA PRO A 97 -11.56 11.70 25.57
C PRO A 97 -11.62 11.85 24.05
N LYS A 98 -11.15 13.00 23.54
CA LYS A 98 -10.98 13.24 22.11
C LYS A 98 -9.69 12.61 21.61
N MET A 99 -9.80 11.59 20.76
CA MET A 99 -8.68 10.79 20.27
C MET A 99 -8.62 10.74 18.74
N TRP A 100 -7.41 10.85 18.20
CA TRP A 100 -7.09 10.77 16.77
C TRP A 100 -6.22 9.55 16.51
N THR A 101 -6.83 8.47 16.03
CA THR A 101 -6.19 7.16 15.81
C THR A 101 -5.36 7.09 14.54
N GLU A 102 -5.68 7.89 13.52
CA GLU A 102 -4.87 7.96 12.30
C GLU A 102 -4.69 9.39 11.81
N ASN A 103 -3.59 10.03 12.23
CA ASN A 103 -3.10 11.24 11.59
C ASN A 103 -2.24 10.87 10.39
N TRP A 104 -2.83 10.97 9.20
CA TRP A 104 -2.18 10.51 7.98
C TRP A 104 -0.92 11.32 7.65
N THR A 105 0.26 10.70 7.71
CA THR A 105 1.56 11.38 7.53
C THR A 105 1.93 11.67 6.08
N GLY A 106 1.10 11.18 5.17
CA GLY A 106 1.27 11.14 3.72
C GLY A 106 0.12 10.31 3.16
N TRP A 107 0.42 9.43 2.21
CA TRP A 107 -0.55 8.48 1.68
C TRP A 107 0.19 7.23 1.16
N TYR A 108 -0.53 6.14 0.93
CA TYR A 108 0.07 4.95 0.32
C TYR A 108 0.51 5.24 -1.13
N THR A 109 1.51 4.48 -1.60
CA THR A 109 1.84 4.44 -3.03
C THR A 109 1.11 3.26 -3.66
N ASP A 110 0.38 3.49 -4.74
CA ASP A 110 -0.15 2.45 -5.62
C ASP A 110 0.76 2.26 -6.84
N PHE A 111 0.83 1.05 -7.37
CA PHE A 111 1.48 0.81 -8.66
C PHE A 111 0.76 1.60 -9.76
N GLY A 112 1.52 2.43 -10.47
CA GLY A 112 1.02 3.38 -11.46
C GLY A 112 0.68 4.79 -10.93
N GLY A 113 0.66 4.97 -9.61
CA GLY A 113 0.43 6.26 -8.96
C GLY A 113 1.71 7.07 -8.76
N ALA A 114 1.59 8.40 -8.81
CA ALA A 114 2.63 9.31 -8.34
C ALA A 114 2.75 9.30 -6.80
N VAL A 115 3.98 9.33 -6.28
CA VAL A 115 4.28 9.11 -4.86
C VAL A 115 3.81 10.31 -4.00
N PRO A 116 2.83 10.11 -3.10
CA PRO A 116 2.31 11.19 -2.26
C PRO A 116 3.28 11.58 -1.14
N ARG A 117 3.31 12.88 -0.80
CA ARG A 117 4.11 13.46 0.29
C ARG A 117 3.25 14.45 1.07
N ARG A 118 3.43 14.57 2.38
CA ARG A 118 2.78 15.60 3.22
C ARG A 118 3.85 16.44 3.93
N PRO A 119 3.84 17.78 3.76
CA PRO A 119 4.81 18.65 4.41
C PRO A 119 4.84 18.48 5.94
N ALA A 120 6.03 18.54 6.52
CA ALA A 120 6.23 18.42 7.96
C ALA A 120 5.51 19.53 8.74
N GLU A 121 5.46 20.73 8.16
CA GLU A 121 4.81 21.92 8.70
C GLU A 121 3.31 21.72 8.83
N ASP A 122 2.66 21.20 7.79
CA ASP A 122 1.23 20.92 7.81
C ASP A 122 0.89 19.79 8.79
N LEU A 123 1.72 18.75 8.82
CA LEU A 123 1.54 17.65 9.77
C LEU A 123 1.70 18.14 11.23
N ALA A 124 2.69 19.00 11.50
CA ALA A 124 2.86 19.61 12.82
C ALA A 124 1.71 20.57 13.15
N PHE A 125 1.25 21.36 12.18
CA PHE A 125 0.11 22.26 12.31
C PHE A 125 -1.16 21.49 12.66
N SER A 126 -1.45 20.39 11.98
CA SER A 126 -2.66 19.60 12.22
C SER A 126 -2.67 19.00 13.63
N VAL A 127 -1.52 18.51 14.13
CA VAL A 127 -1.37 18.03 15.52
C VAL A 127 -1.57 19.16 16.51
N ALA A 128 -0.87 20.29 16.34
CA ALA A 128 -1.01 21.43 17.25
C ALA A 128 -2.45 21.96 17.28
N ARG A 129 -3.13 22.00 16.12
CA ARG A 129 -4.53 22.42 15.98
C ARG A 129 -5.49 21.46 16.68
N PHE A 130 -5.18 20.16 16.67
CA PHE A 130 -5.95 19.16 17.42
C PHE A 130 -5.75 19.28 18.93
N ILE A 131 -4.50 19.35 19.40
CA ILE A 131 -4.17 19.45 20.83
C ILE A 131 -4.69 20.75 21.44
N GLN A 132 -4.52 21.89 20.76
CA GLN A 132 -4.99 23.18 21.29
C GLN A 132 -6.51 23.20 21.52
N ASN A 133 -7.26 22.34 20.80
CA ASN A 133 -8.71 22.22 20.88
C ASN A 133 -9.15 20.97 21.69
N GLY A 134 -8.43 20.67 22.77
CA GLY A 134 -8.76 19.61 23.75
C GLY A 134 -8.44 18.19 23.27
N GLY A 135 -7.68 18.03 22.19
CA GLY A 135 -7.19 16.72 21.75
C GLY A 135 -6.22 16.11 22.76
N SER A 136 -6.37 14.82 23.06
CA SER A 136 -5.62 14.15 24.15
C SER A 136 -4.84 12.90 23.72
N PHE A 137 -5.11 12.39 22.51
CA PHE A 137 -4.37 11.28 21.91
C PHE A 137 -4.23 11.52 20.40
N VAL A 138 -3.01 11.39 19.88
CA VAL A 138 -2.72 11.47 18.44
C VAL A 138 -1.76 10.35 18.08
N ASN A 139 -2.12 9.56 17.07
CA ASN A 139 -1.26 8.54 16.49
C ASN A 139 -0.93 8.90 15.03
N TYR A 140 0.35 8.82 14.66
CA TYR A 140 0.79 9.01 13.28
C TYR A 140 0.56 7.73 12.48
N TYR A 141 -0.27 7.81 11.44
CA TYR A 141 -0.45 6.74 10.46
C TYR A 141 0.25 7.17 9.16
N MET A 142 1.50 6.80 8.90
CA MET A 142 2.36 5.90 9.66
C MET A 142 3.50 6.65 10.36
N TYR A 143 3.91 6.19 11.54
CA TYR A 143 5.19 6.61 12.12
C TYR A 143 6.38 5.93 11.41
N HIS A 144 6.23 4.64 11.13
CA HIS A 144 7.06 3.87 10.20
C HIS A 144 6.10 3.03 9.34
N GLY A 145 6.11 3.23 8.03
CA GLY A 145 5.24 2.48 7.14
C GLY A 145 5.86 1.16 6.65
N GLY A 146 7.14 1.18 6.26
CA GLY A 146 7.90 -0.02 5.91
C GLY A 146 7.61 -0.58 4.52
N THR A 147 7.61 -1.91 4.40
CA THR A 147 7.54 -2.64 3.13
C THR A 147 6.50 -3.77 3.22
N ASN A 148 5.67 -3.90 2.20
CA ASN A 148 4.77 -5.02 1.97
C ASN A 148 5.55 -6.22 1.41
N PHE A 149 6.26 -6.96 2.28
CA PHE A 149 7.02 -8.15 1.90
C PHE A 149 6.11 -9.30 1.42
N GLY A 150 6.67 -10.21 0.62
CA GLY A 150 5.91 -11.33 0.09
C GLY A 150 4.77 -10.90 -0.84
N ARG A 151 3.87 -11.86 -1.09
CA ARG A 151 2.69 -11.64 -1.94
C ARG A 151 1.39 -11.41 -1.15
N THR A 152 1.35 -11.76 0.14
CA THR A 152 0.12 -11.70 0.97
C THR A 152 0.01 -10.44 1.84
N SER A 153 0.81 -9.39 1.58
CA SER A 153 0.83 -8.18 2.41
C SER A 153 0.13 -6.98 1.75
N GLY A 154 0.53 -6.59 0.55
CA GLY A 154 -0.05 -5.43 -0.14
C GLY A 154 -1.50 -5.68 -0.59
N GLY A 155 -2.38 -4.71 -0.32
CA GLY A 155 -3.75 -4.70 -0.85
C GLY A 155 -3.81 -4.47 -2.37
N LEU A 156 -5.01 -4.34 -2.91
CA LEU A 156 -5.27 -4.13 -4.34
C LEU A 156 -4.39 -2.99 -4.89
N PHE A 157 -3.52 -3.30 -5.86
CA PHE A 157 -2.58 -2.37 -6.50
C PHE A 157 -1.63 -1.59 -5.55
N ILE A 158 -1.61 -1.87 -4.24
CA ILE A 158 -0.69 -1.20 -3.33
C ILE A 158 0.73 -1.62 -3.66
N ALA A 159 1.63 -0.64 -3.77
CA ALA A 159 3.03 -0.88 -4.06
C ALA A 159 3.70 -1.71 -2.96
N THR A 160 4.85 -2.31 -3.29
CA THR A 160 5.65 -3.03 -2.30
C THR A 160 6.20 -2.08 -1.24
N SER A 161 6.55 -0.85 -1.61
CA SER A 161 6.86 0.21 -0.65
C SER A 161 5.59 0.68 0.05
N TYR A 162 5.63 0.73 1.39
CA TYR A 162 4.60 1.36 2.21
C TYR A 162 5.19 2.58 2.96
N ASP A 163 6.12 3.32 2.34
CA ASP A 163 6.83 4.47 2.95
C ASP A 163 5.90 5.48 3.63
N TYR A 164 4.75 5.77 3.03
CA TYR A 164 3.71 6.68 3.53
C TYR A 164 4.19 8.12 3.82
N ASP A 165 5.38 8.50 3.31
CA ASP A 165 6.10 9.70 3.74
C ASP A 165 6.25 9.79 5.27
N ALA A 166 6.38 8.63 5.93
CA ALA A 166 6.41 8.52 7.37
C ALA A 166 7.64 9.24 7.98
N PRO A 167 7.58 9.65 9.26
CA PRO A 167 8.74 10.17 10.00
C PRO A 167 9.95 9.23 10.00
N LEU A 168 9.73 7.91 10.03
CA LEU A 168 10.74 6.91 9.68
C LEU A 168 10.40 6.35 8.31
N ASP A 169 11.32 6.50 7.35
CA ASP A 169 11.08 6.05 5.99
C ASP A 169 10.99 4.52 5.86
N GLU A 170 10.68 4.02 4.67
CA GLU A 170 10.58 2.57 4.38
C GLU A 170 11.76 1.74 4.93
N TYR A 171 12.95 2.33 4.98
CA TYR A 171 14.19 1.66 5.34
C TYR A 171 14.55 1.84 6.83
N GLY A 172 13.70 2.52 7.60
CA GLY A 172 13.90 2.80 9.02
C GLY A 172 14.83 4.00 9.29
N LEU A 173 15.14 4.81 8.28
CA LEU A 173 15.93 6.04 8.48
C LEU A 173 15.02 7.22 8.84
N GLU A 174 15.57 8.15 9.62
CA GLU A 174 14.90 9.40 9.98
C GLU A 174 14.61 10.21 8.70
N ASN A 175 13.33 10.48 8.46
CA ASN A 175 12.87 11.26 7.32
C ASN A 175 12.96 12.75 7.64
N GLU A 176 14.15 13.33 7.46
CA GLU A 176 14.37 14.74 7.73
C GLU A 176 13.81 15.67 6.64
N PRO A 177 13.25 16.83 7.02
CA PRO A 177 13.18 17.38 8.38
C PRO A 177 11.95 16.94 9.19
N LYS A 178 11.10 16.05 8.66
CA LYS A 178 9.81 15.68 9.29
C LYS A 178 10.02 15.03 10.66
N TYR A 179 10.97 14.12 10.77
CA TYR A 179 11.27 13.45 12.05
C TYR A 179 11.67 14.45 13.13
N GLU A 180 12.69 15.29 12.89
CA GLU A 180 13.12 16.27 13.87
C GLU A 180 12.06 17.31 14.21
N HIS A 181 11.32 17.77 13.21
CA HIS A 181 10.28 18.78 13.41
C HIS A 181 9.16 18.26 14.33
N LEU A 182 8.71 17.02 14.11
CA LEU A 182 7.72 16.40 15.00
C LEU A 182 8.30 16.09 16.38
N ARG A 183 9.57 15.69 16.48
CA ARG A 183 10.25 15.50 17.76
C ARG A 183 10.28 16.80 18.57
N ALA A 184 10.56 17.93 17.93
CA ALA A 184 10.54 19.25 18.56
C ALA A 184 9.12 19.65 19.00
N LEU A 185 8.11 19.38 18.17
CA LEU A 185 6.70 19.54 18.54
C LEU A 185 6.35 18.74 19.80
N HIS A 186 6.73 17.46 19.87
CA HIS A 186 6.44 16.62 21.03
C HIS A 186 7.10 17.14 22.30
N LYS A 187 8.36 17.63 22.21
CA LYS A 187 9.02 18.29 23.35
C LYS A 187 8.24 19.51 23.83
N ALA A 188 7.73 20.34 22.92
CA ALA A 188 6.91 21.51 23.27
C ALA A 188 5.55 21.12 23.90
N ILE A 189 4.92 20.04 23.42
CA ILE A 189 3.70 19.48 24.01
C ILE A 189 3.99 18.94 25.41
N LYS A 190 5.11 18.23 25.61
CA LYS A 190 5.51 17.71 26.94
C LYS A 190 5.81 18.80 27.94
N GLN A 191 6.41 19.92 27.52
CA GLN A 191 6.56 21.09 28.39
C GLN A 191 5.21 21.69 28.77
N SER A 192 4.21 21.62 27.88
CA SER A 192 2.85 22.11 28.12
C SER A 192 1.96 21.13 28.91
N GLU A 193 2.36 19.86 29.03
CA GLU A 193 1.53 18.75 29.55
C GLU A 193 0.90 19.03 30.92
N PRO A 194 1.61 19.59 31.93
CA PRO A 194 1.00 19.90 33.22
C PRO A 194 -0.21 20.84 33.14
N ALA A 195 -0.22 21.79 32.21
CA ALA A 195 -1.36 22.66 31.97
C ALA A 195 -2.44 21.97 31.13
N LEU A 196 -2.04 21.22 30.10
CA LEU A 196 -2.94 20.51 29.18
C LEU A 196 -3.83 19.49 29.90
N VAL A 197 -3.32 18.78 30.89
CA VAL A 197 -4.07 17.74 31.63
C VAL A 197 -4.88 18.29 32.80
N ALA A 198 -4.72 19.58 33.14
CA ALA A 198 -5.34 20.19 34.31
C ALA A 198 -6.65 20.94 34.00
N THR A 199 -6.88 21.34 32.74
CA THR A 199 -8.04 22.14 32.34
C THR A 199 -8.33 22.01 30.85
N ASP A 200 -9.55 22.33 30.45
CA ASP A 200 -9.90 22.57 29.05
C ASP A 200 -9.35 23.92 28.54
N PRO A 201 -9.16 24.08 27.22
CA PRO A 201 -8.68 25.33 26.64
C PRO A 201 -9.74 26.44 26.71
N LYS A 202 -9.29 27.66 26.98
CA LYS A 202 -10.06 28.90 26.75
C LYS A 202 -9.60 29.55 25.45
N VAL A 203 -10.52 29.74 24.52
CA VAL A 203 -10.25 30.36 23.22
C VAL A 203 -10.41 31.87 23.32
N GLN A 204 -9.41 32.60 22.83
CA GLN A 204 -9.39 34.06 22.72
C GLN A 204 -9.13 34.45 21.26
N SER A 205 -9.99 35.28 20.68
CA SER A 205 -9.69 35.90 19.39
C SER A 205 -8.58 36.95 19.53
N LEU A 206 -7.59 36.90 18.65
CA LEU A 206 -6.50 37.88 18.57
C LEU A 206 -6.56 38.77 17.33
N GLY A 207 -7.60 38.60 16.50
CA GLY A 207 -7.78 39.28 15.23
C GLY A 207 -8.37 38.37 14.16
N TYR A 208 -8.39 38.87 12.92
CA TYR A 208 -8.86 38.09 11.76
C TYR A 208 -7.95 36.87 11.53
N ASN A 209 -8.53 35.66 11.56
CA ASN A 209 -7.81 34.37 11.46
C ASN A 209 -6.76 34.11 12.55
N LEU A 210 -6.77 34.87 13.65
CA LEU A 210 -5.82 34.72 14.76
C LEU A 210 -6.55 34.32 16.05
N GLU A 211 -6.05 33.28 16.71
CA GLU A 211 -6.58 32.80 17.98
C GLU A 211 -5.46 32.46 18.97
N ALA A 212 -5.74 32.62 20.26
CA ALA A 212 -5.01 31.99 21.34
C ALA A 212 -5.89 30.94 22.02
N HIS A 213 -5.35 29.73 22.21
CA HIS A 213 -5.97 28.67 23.00
C HIS A 213 -5.15 28.50 24.28
N VAL A 214 -5.74 28.83 25.43
CA VAL A 214 -5.03 28.98 26.71
C VAL A 214 -5.50 27.93 27.71
N PHE A 215 -4.55 27.16 28.23
CA PHE A 215 -4.71 26.22 29.32
C PHE A 215 -4.09 26.85 30.56
N SER A 216 -4.90 27.18 31.55
CA SER A 216 -4.44 27.88 32.76
C SER A 216 -5.03 27.25 34.02
N ALA A 217 -4.15 26.75 34.88
CA ALA A 217 -4.47 26.19 36.18
C ALA A 217 -3.48 26.74 37.24
N PRO A 218 -3.77 26.64 38.55
CA PRO A 218 -2.83 27.09 39.58
C PRO A 218 -1.46 26.42 39.41
N GLY A 219 -0.42 27.21 39.14
CA GLY A 219 0.96 26.74 38.97
C GLY A 219 1.36 26.28 37.56
N ALA A 220 0.46 26.28 36.58
CA ALA A 220 0.78 25.91 35.19
C ALA A 220 -0.03 26.72 34.16
N CYS A 221 0.63 27.17 33.08
CA CYS A 221 -0.04 27.89 31.99
C CYS A 221 0.61 27.53 30.65
N ALA A 222 -0.16 27.04 29.69
CA ALA A 222 0.29 26.86 28.31
C ALA A 222 -0.64 27.59 27.33
N ALA A 223 -0.08 28.17 26.26
CA ALA A 223 -0.84 28.84 25.22
C ALA A 223 -0.39 28.38 23.82
N PHE A 224 -1.36 28.25 22.92
CA PHE A 224 -1.16 27.99 21.50
C PHE A 224 -1.67 29.20 20.73
N ILE A 225 -0.80 29.86 19.97
CA ILE A 225 -1.16 31.06 19.20
C ILE A 225 -1.18 30.69 17.72
N ALA A 226 -2.36 30.70 17.13
CA ALA A 226 -2.63 30.21 15.78
C ALA A 226 -2.80 31.35 14.77
N ASN A 227 -2.25 31.17 13.57
CA ASN A 227 -2.57 31.92 12.37
C ASN A 227 -3.14 30.96 11.31
N TYR A 228 -4.42 31.10 11.01
CA TYR A 228 -5.11 30.28 10.01
C TYR A 228 -5.06 30.89 8.59
N ASP A 229 -4.52 32.09 8.42
CA ASP A 229 -4.32 32.66 7.09
C ASP A 229 -3.30 31.82 6.31
N THR A 230 -3.63 31.44 5.08
CA THR A 230 -2.80 30.54 4.26
C THR A 230 -1.76 31.26 3.42
N LYS A 231 -1.76 32.60 3.44
CA LYS A 231 -0.93 33.45 2.56
C LYS A 231 -0.09 34.44 3.34
N SER A 232 -0.60 34.97 4.44
CA SER A 232 -0.06 36.17 5.08
C SER A 232 0.54 35.89 6.45
N TYR A 233 1.71 36.49 6.70
CA TYR A 233 2.26 36.60 8.05
C TYR A 233 1.39 37.52 8.90
N ALA A 234 1.34 37.25 10.20
CA ALA A 234 0.60 38.06 11.15
C ALA A 234 1.42 38.38 12.41
N LYS A 235 1.11 39.51 13.04
CA LYS A 235 1.64 39.85 14.37
C LYS A 235 0.50 39.78 15.38
N ALA A 236 0.52 38.80 16.27
CA ALA A 236 -0.50 38.62 17.30
C ALA A 236 -0.03 39.23 18.64
N LYS A 237 -0.88 40.03 19.29
CA LYS A 237 -0.64 40.51 20.66
C LYS A 237 -1.30 39.54 21.65
N PHE A 238 -0.53 38.98 22.57
CA PHE A 238 -1.05 38.05 23.59
C PHE A 238 -0.31 38.26 24.92
N GLY A 239 -1.06 38.47 26.01
CA GLY A 239 -0.51 38.95 27.27
C GLY A 239 0.23 40.29 27.08
N ASN A 240 1.45 40.36 27.57
CA ASN A 240 2.34 41.52 27.38
C ASN A 240 3.29 41.36 26.18
N GLY A 241 3.16 40.28 25.40
CA GLY A 241 4.03 39.95 24.28
C GLY A 241 3.41 40.23 22.90
N GLN A 242 4.27 40.25 21.88
CA GLN A 242 3.89 40.31 20.48
C GLN A 242 4.64 39.23 19.71
N TYR A 243 3.91 38.41 18.94
CA TYR A 243 4.43 37.20 18.31
C TYR A 243 4.22 37.25 16.80
N ASP A 244 5.30 37.02 16.05
CA ASP A 244 5.25 36.88 14.59
C ASP A 244 4.88 35.44 14.21
N LEU A 245 3.77 35.30 13.49
CA LEU A 245 3.21 34.02 13.07
C LEU A 245 3.29 33.90 11.55
N PRO A 246 4.03 32.91 11.02
CA PRO A 246 3.92 32.53 9.62
C PRO A 246 2.48 32.16 9.21
N PRO A 247 2.16 32.17 7.90
CA PRO A 247 0.91 31.62 7.40
C PRO A 247 0.74 30.16 7.87
N TRP A 248 -0.50 29.75 8.12
CA TRP A 248 -0.86 28.36 8.44
C TRP A 248 0.04 27.74 9.53
N SER A 249 0.17 28.45 10.65
CA SER A 249 1.11 28.08 11.71
C SER A 249 0.55 28.26 13.11
N ILE A 250 1.09 27.50 14.06
CA ILE A 250 0.80 27.61 15.49
C ILE A 250 2.11 27.72 16.25
N SER A 251 2.23 28.75 17.11
CA SER A 251 3.31 28.88 18.08
C SER A 251 2.89 28.31 19.44
N ILE A 252 3.78 27.55 20.10
CA ILE A 252 3.52 26.92 21.40
C ILE A 252 4.32 27.63 22.50
N LEU A 253 3.62 28.05 23.56
CA LEU A 253 4.15 28.76 24.72
C LEU A 253 3.84 27.97 26.00
N PRO A 254 4.73 27.07 26.47
CA PRO A 254 4.47 26.21 27.63
C PRO A 254 4.36 26.93 28.99
N ASP A 255 4.69 28.22 29.03
CA ASP A 255 4.60 29.13 30.18
C ASP A 255 3.68 30.34 29.90
N CYS A 256 2.93 30.31 28.79
CA CYS A 256 2.13 31.41 28.24
C CYS A 256 2.92 32.68 27.86
N LYS A 257 4.26 32.64 27.83
CA LYS A 257 5.12 33.81 27.60
C LYS A 257 6.18 33.60 26.51
N THR A 258 6.83 32.44 26.49
CA THR A 258 7.99 32.16 25.64
C THR A 258 7.62 31.17 24.55
N VAL A 259 7.79 31.56 23.28
CA VAL A 259 7.62 30.63 22.16
C VAL A 259 8.82 29.68 22.13
N VAL A 260 8.57 28.38 22.31
CA VAL A 260 9.61 27.33 22.21
C VAL A 260 9.56 26.60 20.87
N TYR A 261 8.45 26.72 20.14
CA TYR A 261 8.22 26.01 18.89
C TYR A 261 7.17 26.74 18.03
N ASN A 262 7.33 26.71 16.70
CA ASN A 262 6.29 27.09 15.74
C ASN A 262 6.22 26.06 14.61
N THR A 263 5.00 25.68 14.23
CA THR A 263 4.77 24.58 13.28
C THR A 263 5.28 24.84 11.87
N ALA A 264 5.53 26.09 11.47
CA ALA A 264 6.03 26.45 10.14
C ALA A 264 7.53 26.86 10.12
N LYS A 265 8.21 26.85 11.27
CA LYS A 265 9.65 27.18 11.35
C LYS A 265 10.47 25.89 11.42
N VAL A 266 10.82 25.37 10.25
CA VAL A 266 11.54 24.08 10.10
C VAL A 266 13.04 24.30 9.93
N GLY A 267 13.83 23.34 10.43
CA GLY A 267 15.27 23.25 10.15
C GLY A 267 15.59 22.70 8.76
N TYR A 268 16.87 22.67 8.40
CA TYR A 268 17.32 22.05 7.15
C TYR A 268 17.27 20.51 7.22
N GLY A 269 16.86 19.88 6.12
CA GLY A 269 16.92 18.42 5.93
C GLY A 269 18.08 17.98 5.04
N TRP A 270 18.41 16.69 5.09
CA TRP A 270 19.47 16.08 4.28
C TRP A 270 18.89 15.43 3.02
N LEU A 271 19.68 15.38 1.94
CA LEU A 271 19.25 14.76 0.69
C LEU A 271 19.55 13.26 0.70
N LYS A 272 18.50 12.44 0.76
CA LYS A 272 18.56 10.98 0.67
C LYS A 272 19.10 10.54 -0.69
N LYS A 273 19.99 9.55 -0.71
CA LYS A 273 20.57 8.99 -1.95
C LYS A 273 20.51 7.47 -1.97
N MET A 274 20.23 6.92 -3.15
CA MET A 274 20.43 5.50 -3.46
C MET A 274 21.69 5.36 -4.30
N THR A 275 22.73 4.75 -3.75
CA THR A 275 24.05 4.61 -4.41
C THR A 275 24.33 3.15 -4.75
N PRO A 276 24.65 2.82 -6.02
CA PRO A 276 25.02 1.45 -6.40
C PRO A 276 26.25 0.96 -5.65
N VAL A 277 26.17 -0.27 -5.12
CA VAL A 277 27.28 -0.94 -4.45
C VAL A 277 27.61 -2.31 -5.03
N ASN A 278 26.70 -2.90 -5.79
CA ASN A 278 26.98 -4.00 -6.68
C ASN A 278 26.09 -3.86 -7.92
N SER A 279 26.68 -3.79 -9.10
CA SER A 279 25.97 -3.64 -10.37
C SER A 279 26.37 -4.71 -11.40
N ALA A 280 27.15 -5.72 -10.99
CA ALA A 280 27.72 -6.72 -11.88
C ALA A 280 27.36 -8.12 -11.37
N PHE A 281 26.12 -8.53 -11.63
CA PHE A 281 25.64 -9.87 -11.32
C PHE A 281 25.87 -10.83 -12.49
N ALA A 282 26.33 -12.05 -12.18
CA ALA A 282 26.40 -13.14 -13.15
C ALA A 282 25.05 -13.86 -13.17
N TRP A 283 24.19 -13.49 -14.11
CA TRP A 283 22.84 -14.03 -14.21
C TRP A 283 22.78 -15.38 -14.90
N GLN A 284 21.80 -16.17 -14.48
CA GLN A 284 21.31 -17.35 -15.19
C GLN A 284 19.81 -17.19 -15.40
N SER A 285 19.24 -17.79 -16.45
CA SER A 285 17.82 -17.72 -16.75
C SER A 285 17.17 -19.08 -16.98
N TYR A 286 15.90 -19.18 -16.62
CA TYR A 286 15.02 -20.31 -16.94
C TYR A 286 13.70 -19.73 -17.49
N ASN A 287 13.32 -20.15 -18.70
CA ASN A 287 12.08 -19.69 -19.33
C ASN A 287 10.91 -20.54 -18.86
N GLU A 288 9.89 -19.88 -18.33
CA GLU A 288 8.61 -20.49 -17.97
C GLU A 288 7.79 -20.70 -19.25
N GLU A 289 7.33 -21.92 -19.48
CA GLU A 289 6.47 -22.21 -20.63
C GLU A 289 5.02 -21.86 -20.33
N PRO A 290 4.29 -21.20 -21.26
CA PRO A 290 2.87 -20.98 -21.10
C PRO A 290 2.12 -22.31 -20.88
N ALA A 291 1.22 -22.32 -19.90
CA ALA A 291 0.37 -23.49 -19.68
C ALA A 291 -0.52 -23.74 -20.90
N SER A 292 -0.89 -25.00 -21.12
CA SER A 292 -1.75 -25.37 -22.25
C SER A 292 -2.83 -26.36 -21.81
N SER A 293 -3.97 -26.33 -22.50
CA SER A 293 -5.17 -27.15 -22.22
C SER A 293 -4.94 -28.66 -22.14
N SER A 294 -3.80 -29.17 -22.59
CA SER A 294 -3.43 -30.58 -22.58
C SER A 294 -2.57 -31.01 -21.37
N GLN A 295 -2.32 -30.12 -20.40
CA GLN A 295 -1.52 -30.46 -19.21
C GLN A 295 -2.32 -31.30 -18.19
N ALA A 296 -1.66 -32.30 -17.61
CA ALA A 296 -2.28 -33.30 -16.75
C ALA A 296 -2.73 -32.78 -15.37
N ASP A 297 -2.17 -31.66 -14.92
CA ASP A 297 -2.50 -30.99 -13.66
C ASP A 297 -3.62 -29.95 -13.80
N SER A 298 -4.30 -29.90 -14.95
CA SER A 298 -5.39 -28.95 -15.19
C SER A 298 -6.76 -29.47 -14.75
N ILE A 299 -7.58 -28.57 -14.23
CA ILE A 299 -8.99 -28.83 -13.89
C ILE A 299 -9.85 -28.25 -15.02
N ALA A 300 -10.92 -28.92 -15.45
CA ALA A 300 -11.76 -28.44 -16.56
C ALA A 300 -13.23 -28.18 -16.18
N ALA A 301 -13.83 -27.18 -16.79
CA ALA A 301 -15.24 -26.82 -16.63
C ALA A 301 -15.83 -26.24 -17.93
N TYR A 302 -17.14 -26.33 -18.12
CA TYR A 302 -17.86 -25.68 -19.22
C TYR A 302 -18.35 -24.27 -18.82
N ALA A 303 -17.47 -23.51 -18.18
CA ALA A 303 -17.74 -22.17 -17.67
C ALA A 303 -16.43 -21.43 -17.39
N LEU A 304 -16.50 -20.10 -17.29
CA LEU A 304 -15.47 -19.24 -16.75
C LEU A 304 -15.61 -19.13 -15.22
N TRP A 305 -14.54 -19.40 -14.47
CA TRP A 305 -14.53 -19.36 -13.00
C TRP A 305 -13.78 -18.13 -12.46
N GLU A 306 -14.27 -17.60 -11.35
CA GLU A 306 -13.66 -16.47 -10.64
C GLU A 306 -12.30 -16.87 -10.04
N GLN A 307 -11.29 -16.00 -10.15
CA GLN A 307 -9.90 -16.34 -9.86
C GLN A 307 -9.66 -16.66 -8.39
N VAL A 308 -10.17 -15.87 -7.45
CA VAL A 308 -9.96 -16.09 -6.00
C VAL A 308 -10.61 -17.39 -5.54
N ASN A 309 -11.75 -17.77 -6.12
CA ASN A 309 -12.44 -19.03 -5.84
C ASN A 309 -11.59 -20.24 -6.26
N VAL A 310 -10.89 -20.16 -7.39
CA VAL A 310 -10.04 -21.25 -7.90
C VAL A 310 -8.69 -21.29 -7.19
N THR A 311 -8.03 -20.14 -7.06
CA THR A 311 -6.68 -20.04 -6.51
C THR A 311 -6.64 -20.09 -4.99
N ARG A 312 -7.72 -19.68 -4.32
CA ARG A 312 -7.75 -19.43 -2.86
C ARG A 312 -6.62 -18.52 -2.39
N ASP A 313 -6.21 -17.58 -3.26
CA ASP A 313 -5.06 -16.69 -3.06
C ASP A 313 -3.72 -17.42 -2.81
N SER A 314 -3.60 -18.70 -3.20
CA SER A 314 -2.33 -19.45 -3.06
C SER A 314 -1.24 -19.00 -4.04
N SER A 315 -1.63 -18.33 -5.13
CA SER A 315 -0.75 -17.71 -6.12
C SER A 315 -1.45 -16.49 -6.74
N ASP A 316 -0.66 -15.54 -7.23
CA ASP A 316 -1.19 -14.41 -8.02
C ASP A 316 -1.70 -14.86 -9.38
N TYR A 317 -1.27 -16.02 -9.86
CA TYR A 317 -1.43 -16.47 -11.25
C TYR A 317 -2.51 -17.53 -11.40
N LEU A 318 -3.41 -17.33 -12.36
CA LEU A 318 -4.36 -18.34 -12.82
C LEU A 318 -4.38 -18.41 -14.35
N TRP A 319 -4.10 -19.59 -14.89
CA TRP A 319 -4.24 -19.88 -16.30
C TRP A 319 -5.69 -20.26 -16.63
N TYR A 320 -6.29 -19.57 -17.60
CA TYR A 320 -7.53 -19.96 -18.26
C TYR A 320 -7.20 -20.43 -19.68
N MET A 321 -7.45 -21.70 -19.98
CA MET A 321 -7.00 -22.33 -21.21
C MET A 321 -8.16 -22.94 -21.98
N THR A 322 -8.20 -22.74 -23.28
CA THR A 322 -9.20 -23.37 -24.14
C THR A 322 -8.68 -23.58 -25.57
N ASP A 323 -9.39 -24.41 -26.31
CA ASP A 323 -9.03 -24.79 -27.67
C ASP A 323 -9.99 -24.11 -28.66
N VAL A 324 -9.44 -23.51 -29.72
CA VAL A 324 -10.18 -22.83 -30.77
C VAL A 324 -9.93 -23.53 -32.09
N ASN A 325 -10.92 -24.31 -32.54
CA ASN A 325 -10.87 -24.96 -33.84
C ASN A 325 -11.25 -23.98 -34.96
N VAL A 326 -10.37 -23.86 -35.96
CA VAL A 326 -10.51 -23.00 -37.12
C VAL A 326 -10.60 -23.87 -38.37
N ASN A 327 -11.67 -23.71 -39.16
CA ASN A 327 -11.84 -24.46 -40.39
C ASN A 327 -10.80 -24.01 -41.45
N ALA A 328 -10.27 -24.94 -42.24
CA ALA A 328 -9.34 -24.63 -43.32
C ALA A 328 -9.95 -23.72 -44.40
N ASN A 329 -11.28 -23.61 -44.49
CA ASN A 329 -11.98 -22.74 -45.43
C ASN A 329 -12.28 -21.32 -44.90
N GLU A 330 -11.83 -20.97 -43.69
CA GLU A 330 -12.05 -19.66 -43.08
C GLU A 330 -11.57 -18.52 -43.98
N GLY A 331 -12.41 -17.49 -44.16
CA GLY A 331 -12.16 -16.39 -45.08
C GLY A 331 -10.88 -15.62 -44.74
N PHE A 332 -10.61 -15.43 -43.45
CA PHE A 332 -9.42 -14.73 -42.97
C PHE A 332 -8.10 -15.43 -43.36
N LEU A 333 -8.11 -16.77 -43.47
CA LEU A 333 -6.93 -17.53 -43.91
C LEU A 333 -6.60 -17.27 -45.38
N LYS A 334 -7.60 -17.01 -46.22
CA LYS A 334 -7.44 -16.80 -47.66
C LYS A 334 -7.01 -15.38 -48.01
N ASN A 335 -7.48 -14.39 -47.25
CA ASN A 335 -7.24 -12.98 -47.53
C ASN A 335 -6.12 -12.37 -46.66
N GLY A 336 -5.49 -13.17 -45.79
CA GLY A 336 -4.39 -12.73 -44.91
C GLY A 336 -4.83 -11.86 -43.74
N GLN A 337 -6.12 -11.78 -43.45
CA GLN A 337 -6.64 -11.08 -42.27
C GLN A 337 -6.45 -11.92 -41.00
N SER A 338 -6.63 -11.29 -39.84
CA SER A 338 -6.61 -11.97 -38.55
C SER A 338 -7.93 -11.67 -37.81
N PRO A 339 -8.56 -12.67 -37.18
CA PRO A 339 -9.77 -12.45 -36.41
C PRO A 339 -9.48 -11.63 -35.15
N LEU A 340 -10.48 -10.86 -34.72
CA LEU A 340 -10.41 -10.02 -33.53
C LEU A 340 -10.82 -10.83 -32.30
N LEU A 341 -9.92 -11.01 -31.35
CA LEU A 341 -10.20 -11.63 -30.06
C LEU A 341 -10.47 -10.55 -29.02
N THR A 342 -11.64 -10.63 -28.37
CA THR A 342 -11.98 -9.79 -27.21
C THR A 342 -12.06 -10.66 -25.96
N VAL A 343 -11.35 -10.28 -24.90
CA VAL A 343 -11.35 -10.97 -23.59
C VAL A 343 -11.65 -9.94 -22.51
N MET A 344 -12.79 -10.06 -21.83
CA MET A 344 -13.12 -9.24 -20.67
C MET A 344 -12.74 -9.95 -19.37
N SER A 345 -12.12 -9.22 -18.45
CA SER A 345 -11.69 -9.71 -17.15
C SER A 345 -12.05 -8.73 -16.05
N ALA A 346 -12.35 -9.26 -14.86
CA ALA A 346 -12.50 -8.46 -13.65
C ALA A 346 -11.16 -7.90 -13.15
N GLY A 347 -10.03 -8.35 -13.73
CA GLY A 347 -8.69 -7.84 -13.50
C GLY A 347 -7.74 -8.90 -12.92
N HIS A 348 -6.50 -8.54 -12.57
CA HIS A 348 -5.93 -7.18 -12.57
C HIS A 348 -4.91 -6.96 -13.69
N VAL A 349 -4.24 -8.02 -14.14
CA VAL A 349 -3.42 -8.08 -15.36
C VAL A 349 -3.85 -9.30 -16.17
N LEU A 350 -3.79 -9.20 -17.50
CA LEU A 350 -4.07 -10.29 -18.40
C LEU A 350 -3.03 -10.35 -19.51
N HIS A 351 -2.39 -11.51 -19.63
CA HIS A 351 -1.58 -11.88 -20.79
C HIS A 351 -2.36 -12.86 -21.67
N VAL A 352 -2.38 -12.61 -22.97
CA VAL A 352 -3.03 -13.46 -23.95
C VAL A 352 -1.98 -14.20 -24.74
N PHE A 353 -1.96 -15.53 -24.66
CA PHE A 353 -1.09 -16.40 -25.45
C PHE A 353 -1.90 -17.18 -26.48
N ILE A 354 -1.38 -17.20 -27.71
CA ILE A 354 -1.94 -17.94 -28.85
C ILE A 354 -0.87 -18.91 -29.32
N ASN A 355 -1.18 -20.22 -29.28
CA ASN A 355 -0.26 -21.28 -29.66
C ASN A 355 1.12 -21.17 -28.96
N GLY A 356 1.13 -20.75 -27.69
CA GLY A 356 2.33 -20.57 -26.89
C GLY A 356 3.08 -19.25 -27.09
N GLN A 357 2.63 -18.38 -28.01
CA GLN A 357 3.24 -17.07 -28.25
C GLN A 357 2.41 -15.95 -27.61
N LEU A 358 3.06 -14.99 -26.97
CA LEU A 358 2.39 -13.82 -26.39
C LEU A 358 1.80 -12.95 -27.52
N ALA A 359 0.48 -12.78 -27.51
CA ALA A 359 -0.26 -11.92 -28.44
C ALA A 359 -0.41 -10.49 -27.88
N GLY A 360 -0.52 -10.34 -26.56
CA GLY A 360 -0.53 -9.03 -25.93
C GLY A 360 -0.81 -9.08 -24.43
N THR A 361 -0.68 -7.92 -23.79
CA THR A 361 -0.85 -7.74 -22.34
C THR A 361 -1.67 -6.47 -22.09
N VAL A 362 -2.61 -6.55 -21.15
CA VAL A 362 -3.41 -5.42 -20.67
C VAL A 362 -3.48 -5.48 -19.14
N TRP A 363 -3.62 -4.33 -18.49
CA TRP A 363 -3.72 -4.23 -17.04
C TRP A 363 -4.67 -3.10 -16.62
N GLY A 364 -5.25 -3.23 -15.42
CA GLY A 364 -6.04 -2.18 -14.78
C GLY A 364 -5.19 -1.27 -13.89
N GLY A 365 -5.86 -0.45 -13.07
CA GLY A 365 -5.25 0.31 -11.99
C GLY A 365 -6.17 0.32 -10.76
N LEU A 366 -5.71 0.89 -9.64
CA LEU A 366 -6.46 0.89 -8.38
C LEU A 366 -7.92 1.37 -8.52
N GLY A 367 -8.14 2.48 -9.24
CA GLY A 367 -9.48 3.04 -9.45
C GLY A 367 -10.34 2.30 -10.48
N ASN A 368 -9.73 1.48 -11.34
CA ASN A 368 -10.44 0.66 -12.32
C ASN A 368 -9.65 -0.63 -12.60
N PRO A 369 -9.84 -1.69 -11.79
CA PRO A 369 -9.09 -2.93 -11.93
C PRO A 369 -9.54 -3.79 -13.13
N LYS A 370 -10.77 -3.57 -13.62
CA LYS A 370 -11.34 -4.30 -14.75
C LYS A 370 -10.61 -3.98 -16.04
N LEU A 371 -10.51 -4.96 -16.93
CA LEU A 371 -9.75 -4.83 -18.17
C LEU A 371 -10.42 -5.56 -19.34
N THR A 372 -10.10 -5.10 -20.54
CA THR A 372 -10.50 -5.72 -21.80
C THR A 372 -9.30 -5.82 -22.71
N PHE A 373 -8.92 -7.03 -23.11
CA PHE A 373 -8.05 -7.24 -24.26
C PHE A 373 -8.92 -7.25 -25.52
N SER A 374 -8.51 -6.54 -26.57
CA SER A 374 -9.22 -6.53 -27.86
C SER A 374 -8.24 -6.26 -28.99
N ASP A 375 -7.71 -7.32 -29.60
CA ASP A 375 -6.74 -7.20 -30.70
C ASP A 375 -6.85 -8.38 -31.69
N ASN A 376 -6.31 -8.17 -32.89
CA ASN A 376 -6.27 -9.19 -33.93
C ASN A 376 -5.24 -10.27 -33.57
N VAL A 377 -5.66 -11.53 -33.62
CA VAL A 377 -4.82 -12.67 -33.22
C VAL A 377 -4.52 -13.59 -34.39
N LYS A 378 -3.28 -14.08 -34.46
CA LYS A 378 -2.83 -15.00 -35.51
C LYS A 378 -3.29 -16.42 -35.19
N LEU A 379 -4.32 -16.89 -35.89
CA LEU A 379 -4.78 -18.28 -35.84
C LEU A 379 -4.39 -19.03 -37.11
N ARG A 380 -4.21 -20.35 -36.99
CA ARG A 380 -3.95 -21.27 -38.11
C ARG A 380 -5.12 -22.23 -38.30
N ALA A 381 -5.22 -22.85 -39.47
CA ALA A 381 -6.17 -23.93 -39.69
C ALA A 381 -5.98 -25.07 -38.67
N GLY A 382 -7.08 -25.68 -38.23
CA GLY A 382 -7.08 -26.73 -37.21
C GLY A 382 -7.19 -26.18 -35.79
N ASN A 383 -6.60 -26.91 -34.83
CA ASN A 383 -6.71 -26.56 -33.41
C ASN A 383 -5.69 -25.47 -33.01
N ASN A 384 -6.18 -24.41 -32.38
CA ASN A 384 -5.37 -23.33 -31.81
C ASN A 384 -5.52 -23.34 -30.30
N LYS A 385 -4.41 -23.24 -29.58
CA LYS A 385 -4.42 -23.16 -28.11
C LYS A 385 -4.50 -21.70 -27.68
N LEU A 386 -5.59 -21.34 -27.02
CA LEU A 386 -5.75 -20.06 -26.33
C LEU A 386 -5.40 -20.25 -24.85
N SER A 387 -4.44 -19.48 -24.34
CA SER A 387 -4.01 -19.55 -22.96
C SER A 387 -3.92 -18.14 -22.39
N LEU A 388 -4.73 -17.87 -21.38
CA LEU A 388 -4.88 -16.56 -20.75
C LEU A 388 -4.26 -16.65 -19.36
N LEU A 389 -3.21 -15.87 -19.11
CA LEU A 389 -2.64 -15.75 -17.77
C LEU A 389 -3.28 -14.54 -17.09
N SER A 390 -4.15 -14.80 -16.13
CA SER A 390 -4.75 -13.78 -15.28
C SER A 390 -3.93 -13.61 -14.01
N VAL A 391 -3.69 -12.37 -13.60
CA VAL A 391 -2.85 -12.03 -12.45
C VAL A 391 -3.60 -11.11 -11.48
N ALA A 392 -3.65 -11.50 -10.20
CA ALA A 392 -4.14 -10.67 -9.11
C ALA A 392 -2.99 -9.91 -8.46
N VAL A 393 -3.05 -8.57 -8.49
CA VAL A 393 -2.07 -7.69 -7.83
C VAL A 393 -2.62 -7.20 -6.49
N GLY A 394 -2.52 -8.05 -5.47
CA GLY A 394 -3.20 -7.84 -4.18
C GLY A 394 -4.72 -7.95 -4.29
N LEU A 395 -5.41 -8.07 -3.14
CA LEU A 395 -6.87 -8.17 -3.07
C LEU A 395 -7.49 -6.88 -2.51
N PRO A 396 -8.75 -6.55 -2.87
CA PRO A 396 -9.45 -5.38 -2.33
C PRO A 396 -9.47 -5.37 -0.80
N ASN A 397 -9.26 -4.19 -0.21
CA ASN A 397 -9.14 -4.01 1.24
C ASN A 397 -9.97 -2.84 1.80
N VAL A 398 -10.80 -2.20 0.98
CA VAL A 398 -11.70 -1.11 1.38
C VAL A 398 -12.88 -1.02 0.39
N GLY A 399 -14.07 -0.69 0.89
CA GLY A 399 -15.32 -0.58 0.11
C GLY A 399 -16.44 -1.46 0.66
N VAL A 400 -17.69 -1.03 0.57
CA VAL A 400 -18.81 -1.87 0.99
C VAL A 400 -18.87 -3.12 0.11
N HIS A 401 -18.94 -4.28 0.75
CA HIS A 401 -18.91 -5.59 0.10
C HIS A 401 -17.69 -5.85 -0.79
N PHE A 402 -16.53 -5.28 -0.48
CA PHE A 402 -15.30 -5.51 -1.27
C PHE A 402 -14.94 -6.99 -1.36
N GLU A 403 -15.35 -7.82 -0.38
CA GLU A 403 -15.14 -9.27 -0.37
C GLU A 403 -15.88 -10.02 -1.47
N THR A 404 -16.85 -9.36 -2.13
CA THR A 404 -17.63 -9.91 -3.24
C THR A 404 -17.10 -9.50 -4.61
N TRP A 405 -16.10 -8.62 -4.66
CA TRP A 405 -15.56 -8.12 -5.92
C TRP A 405 -14.71 -9.20 -6.58
N ASN A 406 -15.01 -9.47 -7.84
CA ASN A 406 -14.37 -10.55 -8.59
C ASN A 406 -12.97 -10.18 -9.06
N ALA A 407 -12.13 -11.20 -9.24
CA ALA A 407 -10.93 -11.15 -10.08
C ALA A 407 -10.99 -12.20 -11.19
N GLY A 408 -10.17 -12.03 -12.22
CA GLY A 408 -10.01 -13.01 -13.29
C GLY A 408 -10.97 -12.90 -14.48
N VAL A 409 -10.76 -13.79 -15.45
CA VAL A 409 -11.47 -13.80 -16.72
C VAL A 409 -12.86 -14.40 -16.53
N LEU A 410 -13.86 -13.53 -16.38
CA LEU A 410 -15.29 -13.90 -16.30
C LEU A 410 -16.04 -13.64 -17.61
N GLY A 411 -15.34 -13.11 -18.62
CA GLY A 411 -15.88 -12.88 -19.94
C GLY A 411 -16.78 -11.65 -20.03
N PRO A 412 -17.45 -11.47 -21.19
CA PRO A 412 -17.42 -12.36 -22.34
C PRO A 412 -16.04 -12.50 -23.00
N VAL A 413 -15.82 -13.67 -23.62
CA VAL A 413 -14.66 -13.98 -24.46
C VAL A 413 -15.15 -14.28 -25.87
N THR A 414 -14.88 -13.39 -26.84
CA THR A 414 -15.44 -13.49 -28.18
C THR A 414 -14.36 -13.44 -29.27
N LEU A 415 -14.62 -14.12 -30.37
CA LEU A 415 -13.75 -14.15 -31.56
C LEU A 415 -14.57 -13.74 -32.78
N LYS A 416 -14.30 -12.54 -33.30
CA LYS A 416 -14.99 -11.94 -34.45
C LYS A 416 -14.17 -12.06 -35.72
N GLY A 417 -14.84 -12.21 -36.86
CA GLY A 417 -14.20 -12.26 -38.18
C GLY A 417 -14.02 -13.69 -38.71
N LEU A 418 -14.81 -14.63 -38.18
CA LEU A 418 -14.97 -15.96 -38.75
C LEU A 418 -16.05 -15.94 -39.83
N ASN A 419 -16.10 -16.95 -40.68
CA ASN A 419 -17.17 -17.16 -41.67
C ASN A 419 -18.55 -17.20 -41.02
N GLU A 420 -18.64 -17.77 -39.81
CA GLU A 420 -19.86 -17.82 -38.97
C GLU A 420 -20.16 -16.49 -38.24
N GLY A 421 -19.37 -15.44 -38.45
CA GLY A 421 -19.51 -14.15 -37.79
C GLY A 421 -18.66 -14.03 -36.53
N THR A 422 -19.31 -14.08 -35.36
CA THR A 422 -18.65 -13.95 -34.05
C THR A 422 -18.95 -15.18 -33.20
N ARG A 423 -17.91 -15.85 -32.71
CA ARG A 423 -18.02 -16.98 -31.79
C ARG A 423 -17.85 -16.50 -30.36
N ASP A 424 -18.77 -16.88 -29.48
CA ASP A 424 -18.62 -16.71 -28.03
C ASP A 424 -17.99 -17.98 -27.43
N LEU A 425 -16.80 -17.82 -26.85
CA LEU A 425 -16.00 -18.89 -26.26
C LEU A 425 -16.33 -19.07 -24.76
N SER A 426 -17.15 -18.20 -24.15
CA SER A 426 -17.32 -18.14 -22.69
C SER A 426 -17.95 -19.40 -22.09
N ARG A 427 -18.75 -20.14 -22.86
CA ARG A 427 -19.48 -21.35 -22.43
C ARG A 427 -18.88 -22.67 -22.92
N GLN A 428 -17.73 -22.62 -23.58
CA GLN A 428 -17.05 -23.84 -24.03
C GLN A 428 -16.22 -24.46 -22.89
N LYS A 429 -15.55 -25.59 -23.16
CA LYS A 429 -14.66 -26.22 -22.19
C LYS A 429 -13.43 -25.34 -21.92
N TRP A 430 -13.27 -24.89 -20.70
CA TRP A 430 -12.09 -24.21 -20.17
C TRP A 430 -11.32 -25.13 -19.24
N SER A 431 -10.00 -25.07 -19.28
CA SER A 431 -9.08 -25.75 -18.39
C SER A 431 -8.31 -24.72 -17.56
N TYR A 432 -8.01 -25.06 -16.31
CA TYR A 432 -7.48 -24.15 -15.30
C TYR A 432 -6.20 -24.71 -14.71
N LYS A 433 -5.21 -23.84 -14.48
CA LYS A 433 -4.00 -24.16 -13.73
C LYS A 433 -3.65 -23.02 -12.78
N VAL A 434 -3.59 -23.33 -11.49
CA VAL A 434 -3.18 -22.39 -10.44
C VAL A 434 -1.66 -22.28 -10.44
N GLY A 435 -1.16 -21.06 -10.39
CA GLY A 435 0.26 -20.77 -10.25
C GLY A 435 1.11 -21.03 -11.48
N LEU A 436 2.42 -20.88 -11.26
CA LEU A 436 3.46 -21.11 -12.27
C LEU A 436 4.16 -22.45 -12.01
N LYS A 437 4.77 -23.05 -13.04
CA LYS A 437 5.64 -24.21 -12.88
C LYS A 437 6.85 -23.87 -12.01
N GLY A 438 7.43 -22.68 -12.15
CA GLY A 438 8.52 -22.26 -11.28
C GLY A 438 8.12 -22.10 -9.80
N GLU A 439 6.85 -21.79 -9.52
CA GLU A 439 6.30 -21.80 -8.15
C GLU A 439 6.19 -23.23 -7.62
N SER A 440 5.63 -24.16 -8.40
CA SER A 440 5.49 -25.57 -7.98
C SER A 440 6.84 -26.28 -7.80
N LEU A 441 7.84 -25.90 -8.60
CA LEU A 441 9.22 -26.33 -8.45
C LEU A 441 9.99 -25.56 -7.36
N SER A 442 9.38 -24.54 -6.76
CA SER A 442 10.00 -23.70 -5.73
C SER A 442 11.37 -23.13 -6.17
N LEU A 443 11.47 -22.61 -7.40
CA LEU A 443 12.75 -22.12 -7.98
C LEU A 443 13.41 -20.99 -7.19
N HIS A 444 12.65 -20.31 -6.32
CA HIS A 444 13.15 -19.32 -5.37
C HIS A 444 13.97 -19.90 -4.21
N THR A 445 13.90 -21.22 -3.99
CA THR A 445 14.67 -21.95 -2.98
C THR A 445 15.90 -22.60 -3.58
N GLU A 446 16.92 -22.90 -2.76
CA GLU A 446 18.12 -23.60 -3.21
C GLU A 446 17.79 -25.01 -3.77
N SER A 447 16.99 -25.78 -3.04
CA SER A 447 16.57 -27.14 -3.44
C SER A 447 15.77 -27.14 -4.73
N GLY A 448 14.82 -26.21 -4.87
CA GLY A 448 13.99 -26.09 -6.07
C GLY A 448 14.79 -25.61 -7.28
N SER A 449 15.74 -24.70 -7.07
CA SER A 449 16.59 -24.18 -8.14
C SER A 449 17.41 -25.28 -8.84
N SER A 450 17.80 -26.34 -8.14
CA SER A 450 18.53 -27.47 -8.73
C SER A 450 17.68 -28.41 -9.60
N SER A 451 16.36 -28.21 -9.65
CA SER A 451 15.43 -29.08 -10.40
C SER A 451 15.32 -28.74 -11.90
N VAL A 452 15.96 -27.65 -12.36
CA VAL A 452 15.90 -27.19 -13.75
C VAL A 452 17.30 -26.88 -14.28
N GLU A 453 17.44 -26.96 -15.61
CA GLU A 453 18.64 -26.53 -16.30
C GLU A 453 18.59 -25.02 -16.54
N TRP A 454 19.55 -24.30 -15.97
CA TRP A 454 19.64 -22.85 -16.08
C TRP A 454 20.56 -22.44 -17.23
N ILE A 455 20.07 -21.55 -18.09
CA ILE A 455 20.83 -20.97 -19.20
C ILE A 455 21.77 -19.89 -18.66
N GLN A 456 23.00 -19.85 -19.16
CA GLN A 456 24.06 -18.95 -18.68
C GLN A 456 24.77 -18.23 -19.84
N GLY A 457 25.61 -17.25 -19.51
CA GLY A 457 26.45 -16.55 -20.49
C GLY A 457 25.64 -15.68 -21.46
N SER A 458 26.03 -15.67 -22.74
CA SER A 458 25.39 -14.85 -23.78
C SER A 458 23.97 -15.28 -24.14
N LEU A 459 23.54 -16.47 -23.71
CA LEU A 459 22.21 -17.04 -23.98
C LEU A 459 21.18 -16.67 -22.90
N VAL A 460 21.59 -16.00 -21.83
CA VAL A 460 20.66 -15.52 -20.79
C VAL A 460 19.56 -14.70 -21.44
N ALA A 461 18.31 -15.07 -21.17
CA ALA A 461 17.15 -14.43 -21.76
C ALA A 461 17.11 -12.94 -21.38
N LYS A 462 16.61 -12.11 -22.32
CA LYS A 462 16.44 -10.68 -22.12
C LYS A 462 15.13 -10.26 -22.75
N LYS A 463 14.35 -9.43 -22.06
CA LYS A 463 13.04 -8.94 -22.53
C LYS A 463 12.07 -10.07 -22.91
N GLN A 464 12.30 -11.26 -22.36
CA GLN A 464 11.49 -12.44 -22.55
C GLN A 464 10.44 -12.49 -21.42
N PRO A 465 9.14 -12.51 -21.74
CA PRO A 465 8.09 -12.70 -20.73
C PRO A 465 8.22 -14.06 -20.04
N LEU A 466 7.71 -14.12 -18.81
CA LEU A 466 7.72 -15.33 -17.97
C LEU A 466 9.12 -15.96 -17.88
N THR A 467 10.07 -15.21 -17.31
CA THR A 467 11.44 -15.67 -17.13
C THR A 467 11.83 -15.64 -15.66
N TRP A 468 12.43 -16.72 -15.19
CA TRP A 468 13.11 -16.77 -13.91
C TRP A 468 14.57 -16.42 -14.11
N TYR A 469 15.09 -15.51 -13.30
CA TYR A 469 16.51 -15.18 -13.22
C TYR A 469 17.05 -15.57 -11.85
N LYS A 470 18.30 -16.01 -11.81
CA LYS A 470 19.02 -16.15 -10.54
C LYS A 470 20.47 -15.71 -10.64
N THR A 471 21.01 -15.30 -9.51
CA THR A 471 22.43 -15.01 -9.31
C THR A 471 22.81 -15.22 -7.85
N THR A 472 24.11 -15.09 -7.55
CA THR A 472 24.61 -15.09 -6.18
C THR A 472 25.45 -13.85 -5.92
N PHE A 473 25.47 -13.36 -4.68
CA PHE A 473 26.21 -12.17 -4.32
C PHE A 473 26.69 -12.16 -2.86
N SER A 474 27.70 -11.35 -2.58
CA SER A 474 28.17 -11.09 -1.22
C SER A 474 27.51 -9.85 -0.64
N ALA A 475 27.24 -9.85 0.67
CA ALA A 475 26.63 -8.72 1.33
C ALA A 475 27.57 -7.50 1.31
N PRO A 476 27.09 -6.30 0.93
CA PRO A 476 27.91 -5.09 1.01
C PRO A 476 28.27 -4.75 2.45
N ALA A 477 29.51 -4.30 2.65
CA ALA A 477 30.00 -3.81 3.95
C ALA A 477 29.16 -2.64 4.49
N GLY A 478 29.24 -2.40 5.80
CA GLY A 478 28.51 -1.33 6.50
C GLY A 478 27.13 -1.76 6.98
N ASN A 479 26.40 -0.80 7.58
CA ASN A 479 25.08 -1.02 8.17
C ASN A 479 23.95 -0.25 7.45
N ASP A 480 24.29 0.54 6.43
CA ASP A 480 23.33 1.37 5.68
C ASP A 480 22.25 0.52 5.02
N PRO A 481 20.95 0.88 5.06
CA PRO A 481 19.92 0.05 4.45
C PRO A 481 20.15 -0.25 2.97
N LEU A 482 19.62 -1.38 2.51
CA LEU A 482 19.84 -1.89 1.15
C LEU A 482 18.53 -1.97 0.36
N ALA A 483 18.64 -1.78 -0.95
CA ALA A 483 17.56 -2.04 -1.89
C ALA A 483 18.09 -2.63 -3.19
N LEU A 484 17.23 -3.25 -3.98
CA LEU A 484 17.49 -3.54 -5.39
C LEU A 484 16.92 -2.42 -6.25
N ASP A 485 17.74 -1.84 -7.11
CA ASP A 485 17.29 -1.04 -8.25
C ASP A 485 16.82 -1.99 -9.35
N LEU A 486 15.50 -2.03 -9.56
CA LEU A 486 14.87 -2.86 -10.58
C LEU A 486 14.40 -2.04 -11.78
N GLY A 487 14.91 -0.81 -11.97
CA GLY A 487 14.46 0.08 -13.05
C GLY A 487 14.60 -0.48 -14.48
N SER A 488 15.39 -1.54 -14.70
CA SER A 488 15.51 -2.24 -15.98
C SER A 488 14.55 -3.41 -16.18
N MET A 489 13.71 -3.69 -15.18
CA MET A 489 12.79 -4.82 -15.13
C MET A 489 11.35 -4.40 -15.45
N GLY A 490 10.44 -5.36 -15.58
CA GLY A 490 9.04 -5.13 -15.92
C GLY A 490 8.11 -5.28 -14.72
N LYS A 491 7.74 -6.53 -14.42
CA LYS A 491 6.86 -6.91 -13.30
C LYS A 491 7.21 -8.31 -12.81
N GLY A 492 6.97 -8.62 -11.56
CA GLY A 492 7.02 -9.98 -11.03
C GLY A 492 7.24 -10.01 -9.53
N GLU A 493 8.10 -10.91 -9.04
CA GLU A 493 8.41 -11.07 -7.61
C GLU A 493 9.89 -11.38 -7.43
N VAL A 494 10.46 -10.97 -6.29
CA VAL A 494 11.89 -11.12 -5.99
C VAL A 494 12.08 -11.82 -4.65
N TRP A 495 13.09 -12.69 -4.59
CA TRP A 495 13.49 -13.41 -3.39
C TRP A 495 14.97 -13.23 -3.10
N VAL A 496 15.29 -13.09 -1.82
CA VAL A 496 16.66 -13.13 -1.30
C VAL A 496 16.74 -14.27 -0.29
N ASN A 497 17.63 -15.22 -0.54
CA ASN A 497 17.79 -16.41 0.31
C ASN A 497 16.46 -17.15 0.57
N GLY A 498 15.66 -17.32 -0.47
CA GLY A 498 14.34 -17.98 -0.39
C GLY A 498 13.23 -17.15 0.26
N ARG A 499 13.51 -15.94 0.72
CA ARG A 499 12.52 -15.03 1.33
C ARG A 499 12.09 -13.99 0.32
N SER A 500 10.79 -13.90 0.06
CA SER A 500 10.26 -12.90 -0.88
C SER A 500 10.40 -11.50 -0.30
N ILE A 501 11.09 -10.62 -1.02
CA ILE A 501 11.13 -9.18 -0.71
C ILE A 501 9.90 -8.43 -1.26
N GLY A 502 8.98 -9.16 -1.90
CA GLY A 502 7.72 -8.63 -2.43
C GLY A 502 7.69 -8.54 -3.95
N ARG A 503 6.53 -8.10 -4.45
CA ARG A 503 6.30 -7.88 -5.88
C ARG A 503 7.21 -6.76 -6.40
N HIS A 504 7.59 -6.82 -7.67
CA HIS A 504 8.14 -5.66 -8.37
C HIS A 504 7.24 -5.29 -9.54
N TRP A 505 7.07 -4.00 -9.78
CA TRP A 505 6.40 -3.49 -10.97
C TRP A 505 6.96 -2.12 -11.44
N PRO A 506 8.27 -2.01 -11.65
CA PRO A 506 8.89 -0.78 -12.15
C PRO A 506 8.40 -0.38 -13.55
N GLY A 507 7.88 -1.33 -14.34
CA GLY A 507 7.25 -1.07 -15.64
C GLY A 507 5.96 -0.24 -15.56
N TYR A 508 5.29 -0.16 -14.40
CA TYR A 508 4.13 0.72 -14.22
C TYR A 508 4.59 2.13 -13.81
N ILE A 509 4.74 2.97 -14.84
CA ILE A 509 5.16 4.36 -14.69
C ILE A 509 4.09 5.16 -13.92
N ALA A 510 4.54 5.99 -13.00
CA ALA A 510 3.72 6.86 -12.18
C ALA A 510 3.04 7.96 -13.00
N HIS A 511 1.71 8.01 -12.94
CA HIS A 511 0.88 9.03 -13.53
C HIS A 511 0.22 9.90 -12.45
N GLY A 512 -0.17 11.12 -12.82
CA GLY A 512 -0.82 12.08 -11.94
C GLY A 512 -0.32 13.50 -12.15
N SER A 513 -0.59 14.37 -11.18
CA SER A 513 -0.13 15.76 -11.18
C SER A 513 0.92 15.96 -10.10
N CYS A 514 2.15 16.26 -10.50
CA CYS A 514 3.27 16.56 -9.61
C CYS A 514 3.57 18.06 -9.61
N ASN A 515 2.61 18.86 -9.14
CA ASN A 515 2.76 20.31 -9.03
C ASN A 515 3.70 20.72 -7.89
N ALA A 516 4.12 21.98 -7.90
CA ALA A 516 4.83 22.56 -6.76
C ALA A 516 4.00 22.40 -5.48
N CYS A 517 4.63 21.91 -4.42
CA CYS A 517 4.01 21.69 -3.13
C CYS A 517 4.14 22.94 -2.24
N ASN A 518 3.08 23.29 -1.53
CA ASN A 518 3.09 24.31 -0.47
C ASN A 518 2.46 23.71 0.80
N TYR A 519 3.10 23.91 1.96
CA TYR A 519 2.56 23.45 3.24
C TYR A 519 1.27 24.16 3.63
N ALA A 520 1.11 25.45 3.28
CA ALA A 520 0.00 26.25 3.78
C ALA A 520 -1.35 25.85 3.16
N GLY A 521 -2.39 25.89 4.01
CA GLY A 521 -3.77 25.52 3.66
C GLY A 521 -4.03 24.02 3.71
N TYR A 522 -5.32 23.65 3.67
CA TYR A 522 -5.73 22.26 3.78
C TYR A 522 -4.99 21.33 2.80
N TYR A 523 -4.57 20.19 3.32
CA TYR A 523 -3.89 19.13 2.60
C TYR A 523 -4.89 18.08 2.08
N THR A 524 -4.56 17.52 0.92
CA THR A 524 -5.18 16.33 0.32
C THR A 524 -4.06 15.42 -0.19
N ASP A 525 -4.34 14.13 -0.36
CA ASP A 525 -3.40 13.13 -0.91
C ASP A 525 -2.91 13.45 -2.34
N THR A 526 -3.59 14.38 -3.02
CA THR A 526 -3.26 14.90 -4.36
C THR A 526 -2.44 16.18 -4.34
N LYS A 527 -2.33 16.88 -3.20
CA LYS A 527 -1.74 18.23 -3.13
C LYS A 527 -0.24 18.23 -3.43
N CYS A 528 0.47 17.23 -2.92
CA CYS A 528 1.92 17.13 -3.03
C CYS A 528 2.30 15.72 -3.46
N ARG A 529 2.49 15.53 -4.76
CA ARG A 529 2.91 14.26 -5.35
C ARG A 529 4.24 14.44 -6.08
N THR A 530 5.02 13.36 -6.12
CA THR A 530 6.36 13.30 -6.69
C THR A 530 6.51 12.10 -7.62
N ASN A 531 7.65 12.01 -8.30
CA ASN A 531 8.00 10.89 -9.18
C ASN A 531 7.10 10.66 -10.42
N CYS A 532 6.30 11.63 -10.86
CA CYS A 532 5.58 11.52 -12.13
C CYS A 532 6.54 11.22 -13.30
N GLY A 533 6.16 10.29 -14.18
CA GLY A 533 6.98 9.88 -15.33
C GLY A 533 8.18 8.99 -14.99
N GLN A 534 8.30 8.54 -13.73
CA GLN A 534 9.27 7.54 -13.27
C GLN A 534 8.54 6.24 -12.92
N PRO A 535 9.23 5.10 -12.75
CA PRO A 535 8.65 3.91 -12.11
C PRO A 535 7.94 4.29 -10.80
N SER A 536 6.68 3.85 -10.63
CA SER A 536 5.94 4.08 -9.36
C SER A 536 6.71 3.57 -8.15
N GLN A 537 7.41 2.44 -8.31
CA GLN A 537 8.47 1.99 -7.41
C GLN A 537 9.67 1.46 -8.20
N ARG A 538 10.85 2.06 -7.97
CA ARG A 538 12.12 1.65 -8.57
C ARG A 538 12.99 0.80 -7.65
N TRP A 539 13.03 1.16 -6.37
CA TRP A 539 13.88 0.52 -5.37
C TRP A 539 13.06 -0.40 -4.46
N TYR A 540 13.57 -1.62 -4.26
CA TYR A 540 12.89 -2.68 -3.51
C TYR A 540 13.73 -3.09 -2.32
N HIS A 541 13.23 -2.86 -1.11
CA HIS A 541 13.97 -3.02 0.14
C HIS A 541 14.46 -4.46 0.33
N VAL A 542 15.76 -4.60 0.62
CA VAL A 542 16.41 -5.85 1.04
C VAL A 542 16.83 -5.73 2.51
N PRO A 543 16.13 -6.39 3.45
CA PRO A 543 16.51 -6.36 4.85
C PRO A 543 17.91 -6.94 5.06
N ARG A 544 18.80 -6.18 5.72
CA ARG A 544 20.17 -6.65 6.00
C ARG A 544 20.20 -7.96 6.79
N SER A 545 19.24 -8.16 7.69
CA SER A 545 19.11 -9.37 8.51
C SER A 545 18.76 -10.63 7.70
N TRP A 546 18.42 -10.49 6.41
CA TRP A 546 18.19 -11.62 5.50
C TRP A 546 19.46 -12.03 4.77
N LEU A 547 20.56 -11.29 4.90
CA LEU A 547 21.82 -11.54 4.21
C LEU A 547 22.82 -12.27 5.12
N SER A 548 23.52 -13.22 4.52
CA SER A 548 24.78 -13.78 5.03
C SER A 548 25.97 -12.98 4.47
N SER A 549 27.16 -13.17 5.05
CA SER A 549 28.38 -12.47 4.59
C SER A 549 28.70 -12.71 3.10
N GLY A 550 28.46 -13.94 2.62
CA GLY A 550 28.64 -14.34 1.22
C GLY A 550 27.62 -15.39 0.79
N GLY A 551 27.59 -15.71 -0.50
CA GLY A 551 26.76 -16.79 -1.05
C GLY A 551 25.25 -16.53 -1.00
N ASN A 552 24.82 -15.27 -0.96
CA ASN A 552 23.40 -14.94 -0.94
C ASN A 552 22.78 -15.25 -2.30
N SER A 553 21.67 -15.98 -2.32
CA SER A 553 20.88 -16.24 -3.52
C SER A 553 19.93 -15.07 -3.78
N LEU A 554 19.94 -14.56 -5.01
CA LEU A 554 18.94 -13.61 -5.52
C LEU A 554 18.20 -14.28 -6.67
N VAL A 555 16.88 -14.43 -6.52
CA VAL A 555 15.99 -14.98 -7.55
C VAL A 555 14.95 -13.94 -7.91
N VAL A 556 14.71 -13.74 -9.20
CA VAL A 556 13.72 -12.80 -9.73
C VAL A 556 12.83 -13.55 -10.70
N PHE A 557 11.53 -13.56 -10.47
CA PHE A 557 10.57 -13.87 -11.51
C PHE A 557 10.23 -12.58 -12.25
N GLU A 558 10.36 -12.61 -13.58
CA GLU A 558 10.05 -11.52 -14.49
C GLU A 558 8.89 -11.94 -15.41
N GLU A 559 7.72 -11.39 -15.10
CA GLU A 559 6.44 -11.63 -15.77
C GLU A 559 6.41 -11.01 -17.18
N TRP A 560 6.88 -9.76 -17.34
CA TRP A 560 6.69 -8.97 -18.57
C TRP A 560 7.87 -9.07 -19.53
N GLY A 561 9.08 -9.02 -18.99
CA GLY A 561 10.34 -9.02 -19.72
C GLY A 561 11.20 -7.81 -19.37
N GLY A 562 12.37 -8.07 -18.80
CA GLY A 562 13.37 -7.06 -18.42
C GLY A 562 14.78 -7.44 -18.88
N ASP A 563 15.74 -6.52 -18.70
CA ASP A 563 17.17 -6.86 -18.81
C ASP A 563 17.76 -6.99 -17.40
N PRO A 564 18.10 -8.22 -16.94
CA PRO A 564 18.61 -8.42 -15.59
C PRO A 564 19.98 -7.76 -15.37
N ASN A 565 20.72 -7.43 -16.44
CA ASN A 565 22.02 -6.74 -16.32
C ASN A 565 21.91 -5.31 -15.81
N GLY A 566 20.72 -4.71 -15.85
CA GLY A 566 20.48 -3.39 -15.25
C GLY A 566 20.13 -3.43 -13.76
N ILE A 567 19.94 -4.62 -13.18
CA ILE A 567 19.67 -4.78 -11.74
C ILE A 567 20.93 -4.42 -10.96
N ALA A 568 20.79 -3.58 -9.94
CA ALA A 568 21.87 -3.23 -9.02
C ALA A 568 21.42 -3.31 -7.56
N LEU A 569 22.30 -3.76 -6.68
CA LEU A 569 22.15 -3.57 -5.24
C LEU A 569 22.63 -2.16 -4.89
N VAL A 570 21.79 -1.40 -4.20
CA VAL A 570 22.05 -0.02 -3.80
C VAL A 570 22.06 0.10 -2.28
N LYS A 571 22.85 1.04 -1.76
CA LYS A 571 22.80 1.51 -0.37
C LYS A 571 22.02 2.80 -0.28
N ARG A 572 21.26 2.95 0.80
CA ARG A 572 20.57 4.18 1.17
C ARG A 572 21.40 4.98 2.17
N THR A 573 21.79 6.20 1.80
CA THR A 573 22.55 7.15 2.65
C THR A 573 21.86 8.49 2.78
#